data_AF-A0A931QM29-F1
#
_entry.id   AF-A0A931QM29-F1
#
_cell.length_a   1.000
_cell.length_b   1.000
_cell.length_c   1.000
_cell.angle_alpha   90.00
_cell.angle_beta   90.00
_cell.angle_gamma   90.00
#
_symmetry.space_group_name_H-M   'P 1'
#
loop_
_entity.id
_entity.type
_entity.pdbx_description
1 polymer ?
#
loop_
_entity_poly.entity_id
_entity_poly.type
_entity_poly.pdbx_seq_one_letter_code
_entity_poly.pdbx_strand_id
1 'polypeptide(L)'
;MNLIQKAVCEKYVIGAIDADNLIMSSAKKGPGFKEYHSIMIGFERMFNWMESFAKILRIDVYLPPSRCIDNPMWNNLWEKCRKEFFLNYVYCPKKKPKSLWEKKDNVDAHLIEKTEEIAKNYNGKFHYFCLASGDRDYSPLLWQLKREADVEIAFAIGSESSFSKTYRQTGIVARHPINNEELVHYFSTRKDI
;
A
#
# COMPACT_ATOMS: atom_id res chain seq x y z
N MET A 1 0.97 -18.76 24.61
CA MET A 1 1.17 -18.35 23.21
C MET A 1 1.79 -19.52 22.47
N ASN A 2 1.16 -20.04 21.40
CA ASN A 2 1.67 -21.17 20.63
C ASN A 2 2.94 -20.76 19.84
N LEU A 3 3.87 -21.69 19.60
CA LEU A 3 5.10 -21.50 18.79
C LEU A 3 4.84 -20.81 17.44
N ILE A 4 3.69 -21.07 16.79
CA ILE A 4 3.29 -20.41 15.53
C ILE A 4 3.04 -18.90 15.75
N GLN A 5 2.31 -18.53 16.81
CA GLN A 5 2.12 -17.11 17.17
C GLN A 5 3.43 -16.44 17.56
N LYS A 6 4.39 -17.20 18.11
CA LYS A 6 5.72 -16.70 18.48
C LYS A 6 6.59 -16.43 17.24
N ALA A 7 6.53 -17.28 16.21
CA ALA A 7 7.25 -17.10 14.95
C ALA A 7 6.70 -15.95 14.09
N VAL A 8 5.38 -15.69 14.11
CA VAL A 8 4.79 -14.48 13.51
C VAL A 8 5.27 -13.21 14.22
N CYS A 9 5.58 -13.30 15.52
CA CYS A 9 6.02 -12.18 16.35
C CYS A 9 7.44 -11.68 16.03
N GLU A 10 8.21 -12.35 15.15
CA GLU A 10 9.58 -11.96 14.77
C GLU A 10 9.69 -11.46 13.32
N LYS A 11 8.59 -11.51 12.54
CA LYS A 11 8.59 -10.97 11.17
C LYS A 11 8.17 -9.51 11.16
N TYR A 12 8.66 -8.79 10.15
CA TYR A 12 8.38 -7.37 9.95
C TYR A 12 7.83 -7.11 8.56
N VAL A 13 6.93 -6.13 8.48
CA VAL A 13 6.35 -5.63 7.22
C VAL A 13 6.66 -4.16 7.02
N ILE A 14 7.00 -3.81 5.78
CA ILE A 14 7.05 -2.42 5.31
C ILE A 14 5.92 -2.21 4.32
N GLY A 15 5.15 -1.14 4.49
CA GLY A 15 4.07 -0.75 3.59
C GLY A 15 4.45 0.44 2.69
N ALA A 16 4.03 0.38 1.43
CA ALA A 16 4.06 1.52 0.51
C ALA A 16 2.64 1.77 -0.01
N ILE A 17 2.09 2.94 0.27
CA ILE A 17 0.73 3.32 -0.10
C ILE A 17 0.76 4.33 -1.23
N ASP A 18 0.27 3.92 -2.39
CA ASP A 18 -0.10 4.82 -3.47
C ASP A 18 -1.46 5.42 -3.14
N ALA A 19 -1.45 6.62 -2.56
CA ALA A 19 -2.65 7.24 -2.01
C ALA A 19 -3.74 7.47 -3.07
N ASP A 20 -3.34 7.86 -4.29
CA ASP A 20 -4.30 8.12 -5.36
C ASP A 20 -4.93 6.82 -5.84
N ASN A 21 -4.14 5.77 -6.08
CA ASN A 21 -4.69 4.48 -6.47
C ASN A 21 -5.57 3.86 -5.40
N LEU A 22 -5.16 3.88 -4.13
CA LEU A 22 -5.92 3.28 -3.04
C LEU A 22 -7.27 3.98 -2.82
N ILE A 23 -7.28 5.32 -2.82
CA ILE A 23 -8.50 6.10 -2.57
C ILE A 23 -9.40 6.15 -3.80
N MET A 24 -8.86 6.40 -5.00
CA MET A 24 -9.67 6.51 -6.21
C MET A 24 -10.33 5.19 -6.59
N SER A 25 -9.63 4.06 -6.39
CA SER A 25 -10.23 2.74 -6.63
C SER A 25 -11.31 2.41 -5.60
N SER A 26 -11.23 2.96 -4.39
CA SER A 26 -12.25 2.83 -3.35
C SER A 26 -13.46 3.75 -3.60
N ALA A 27 -13.25 4.98 -4.08
CA ALA A 27 -14.29 6.00 -4.22
C ALA A 27 -15.15 5.88 -5.49
N LYS A 28 -14.66 5.22 -6.56
CA LYS A 28 -15.37 5.10 -7.86
C LYS A 28 -16.70 4.33 -7.83
N LYS A 29 -17.10 3.69 -6.73
CA LYS A 29 -18.27 2.77 -6.68
C LYS A 29 -19.47 3.25 -5.83
N GLY A 30 -19.71 4.55 -5.65
CA GLY A 30 -21.06 5.00 -5.24
C GLY A 30 -21.23 6.46 -4.83
N PRO A 31 -22.46 7.01 -4.95
CA PRO A 31 -22.80 8.35 -4.46
C PRO A 31 -22.97 8.27 -2.93
N GLY A 32 -21.90 8.53 -2.18
CA GLY A 32 -22.00 8.59 -0.72
C GLY A 32 -20.83 8.04 0.09
N PHE A 33 -19.59 8.08 -0.43
CA PHE A 33 -18.47 8.10 0.50
C PHE A 33 -18.64 9.34 1.39
N LYS A 34 -19.04 9.17 2.65
CA LYS A 34 -18.68 10.14 3.69
C LYS A 34 -17.16 9.97 3.85
N GLU A 35 -16.41 10.65 2.98
CA GLU A 35 -15.05 10.30 2.57
C GLU A 35 -14.09 10.03 3.74
N TYR A 36 -14.23 10.77 4.83
CA TYR A 36 -13.34 10.69 5.97
C TYR A 36 -13.44 9.40 6.78
N HIS A 37 -14.64 9.06 7.26
CA HIS A 37 -14.80 7.96 8.23
C HIS A 37 -14.49 6.61 7.57
N SER A 38 -14.85 6.47 6.29
CA SER A 38 -14.57 5.24 5.54
C SER A 38 -13.07 5.03 5.27
N ILE A 39 -12.28 6.10 5.13
CA ILE A 39 -10.83 5.98 4.91
C ILE A 39 -10.12 5.63 6.21
N MET A 40 -10.49 6.24 7.34
CA MET A 40 -9.95 5.89 8.65
C MET A 40 -10.21 4.41 9.00
N ILE A 41 -11.44 3.94 8.81
CA ILE A 41 -11.78 2.51 9.00
C ILE A 41 -10.97 1.62 8.04
N GLY A 42 -10.78 2.05 6.80
CA GLY A 42 -9.97 1.32 5.82
C GLY A 42 -8.53 1.14 6.32
N PHE A 43 -7.92 2.21 6.84
CA PHE A 43 -6.58 2.16 7.43
C PHE A 43 -6.54 1.27 8.67
N GLU A 44 -7.46 1.45 9.61
CA GLU A 44 -7.54 0.62 10.82
C GLU A 44 -7.59 -0.88 10.47
N ARG A 45 -8.48 -1.26 9.53
CA ARG A 45 -8.61 -2.64 9.07
C ARG A 45 -7.36 -3.14 8.35
N MET A 46 -6.73 -2.31 7.53
CA MET A 46 -5.50 -2.67 6.83
C MET A 46 -4.35 -2.88 7.82
N PHE A 47 -4.22 -2.03 8.84
CA PHE A 47 -3.19 -2.16 9.88
C PHE A 47 -3.39 -3.41 10.72
N ASN A 48 -4.62 -3.64 11.22
CA ASN A 48 -4.97 -4.87 11.95
C ASN A 48 -4.69 -6.13 11.12
N TRP A 49 -4.94 -6.07 9.81
CA TRP A 49 -4.61 -7.15 8.89
C TRP A 49 -3.10 -7.33 8.70
N MET A 50 -2.31 -6.26 8.57
CA MET A 50 -0.84 -6.37 8.52
C MET A 50 -0.27 -6.98 9.80
N GLU A 51 -0.77 -6.55 10.95
CA GLU A 51 -0.36 -7.03 12.27
C GLU A 51 -0.74 -8.50 12.53
N SER A 52 -1.68 -9.06 11.75
CA SER A 52 -2.02 -10.48 11.87
C SER A 52 -0.93 -11.41 11.33
N PHE A 53 -0.01 -10.92 10.51
CA PHE A 53 1.07 -11.71 9.91
C PHE A 53 2.49 -11.17 10.11
N ALA A 54 2.67 -9.91 10.51
CA ALA A 54 3.98 -9.32 10.80
C ALA A 54 3.88 -8.04 11.64
N LYS A 55 4.95 -7.68 12.35
CA LYS A 55 5.08 -6.38 13.02
C LYS A 55 5.28 -5.27 11.99
N ILE A 56 4.51 -4.20 12.07
CA ILE A 56 4.68 -3.04 11.18
C ILE A 56 5.98 -2.31 11.56
N LEU A 57 6.93 -2.28 10.63
CA LEU A 57 8.19 -1.56 10.83
C LEU A 57 8.10 -0.12 10.33
N ARG A 58 7.44 0.08 9.19
CA ARG A 58 7.34 1.37 8.50
C ARG A 58 6.22 1.33 7.48
N ILE A 59 5.47 2.43 7.37
CA ILE A 59 4.49 2.62 6.30
C ILE A 59 4.71 4.00 5.68
N ASP A 60 4.94 4.01 4.37
CA ASP A 60 5.18 5.20 3.57
C ASP A 60 3.98 5.48 2.68
N VAL A 61 3.43 6.69 2.77
CA VAL A 61 2.31 7.14 1.94
C VAL A 61 2.85 8.12 0.91
N TYR A 62 2.67 7.77 -0.36
CA TYR A 62 3.11 8.55 -1.50
C TYR A 62 1.97 9.46 -1.95
N LEU A 63 2.20 10.76 -1.83
CA LEU A 63 1.16 11.77 -1.87
C LEU A 63 1.42 12.77 -3.01
N PRO A 64 0.58 12.80 -4.05
CA PRO A 64 0.67 13.81 -5.09
C PRO A 64 0.10 15.16 -4.60
N PRO A 65 0.59 16.31 -5.10
CA PRO A 65 0.20 17.62 -4.62
C PRO A 65 -1.30 17.92 -4.61
N SER A 66 -2.01 17.41 -5.61
CA SER A 66 -3.46 17.53 -5.74
C SER A 66 -4.25 16.90 -4.59
N ARG A 67 -3.62 16.01 -3.81
CA ARG A 67 -4.23 15.27 -2.71
C ARG A 67 -3.73 15.69 -1.34
N CYS A 68 -2.94 16.74 -1.25
CA CYS A 68 -2.38 17.20 0.02
C CYS A 68 -2.39 18.71 0.14
N ILE A 69 -1.57 19.42 -0.65
CA ILE A 69 -1.45 20.89 -0.52
C ILE A 69 -2.65 21.60 -1.14
N ASP A 70 -3.13 21.12 -2.29
CA ASP A 70 -4.11 21.86 -3.09
C ASP A 70 -5.56 21.74 -2.55
N ASN A 71 -5.80 20.92 -1.53
CA ASN A 71 -7.14 20.69 -0.97
C ASN A 71 -7.12 20.53 0.58
N PRO A 72 -7.62 21.52 1.35
CA PRO A 72 -7.62 21.49 2.81
C PRO A 72 -8.33 20.29 3.43
N MET A 73 -9.35 19.76 2.75
CA MET A 73 -10.09 18.59 3.19
C MET A 73 -9.16 17.37 3.23
N TRP A 74 -8.50 17.08 2.10
CA TRP A 74 -7.56 15.98 2.01
C TRP A 74 -6.36 16.17 2.95
N ASN A 75 -5.84 17.39 3.09
CA ASN A 75 -4.76 17.68 4.03
C ASN A 75 -5.12 17.29 5.47
N ASN A 76 -6.30 17.70 5.93
CA ASN A 76 -6.78 17.38 7.28
C ASN A 76 -7.01 15.88 7.49
N LEU A 77 -7.43 15.16 6.45
CA LEU A 77 -7.58 13.70 6.51
C LEU A 77 -6.22 13.04 6.72
N TRP A 78 -5.26 13.39 5.87
CA TRP A 78 -3.91 12.84 5.94
C TRP A 78 -3.29 13.15 7.31
N GLU A 79 -3.26 14.40 7.74
CA GLU A 79 -2.69 14.74 9.06
C GLU A 79 -3.32 13.97 10.23
N LYS A 80 -4.60 13.59 10.15
CA LYS A 80 -5.21 12.66 11.12
C LYS A 80 -4.68 11.24 10.96
N CYS A 81 -4.74 10.66 9.77
CA CYS A 81 -4.19 9.33 9.47
C CYS A 81 -2.72 9.21 9.91
N ARG A 82 -1.92 10.26 9.69
CA ARG A 82 -0.51 10.33 10.08
C ARG A 82 -0.32 10.12 11.57
N LYS A 83 -1.12 10.81 12.38
CA LYS A 83 -1.03 10.78 13.85
C LYS A 83 -1.54 9.48 14.41
N GLU A 84 -2.61 8.93 13.83
CA GLU A 84 -3.26 7.73 14.34
C GLU A 84 -2.51 6.45 13.94
N PHE A 85 -1.94 6.41 12.73
CA PHE A 85 -1.32 5.23 12.14
C PHE A 85 0.19 5.35 11.93
N PHE A 86 0.83 6.39 12.48
CA PHE A 86 2.28 6.63 12.42
C PHE A 86 2.86 6.58 10.98
N LEU A 87 2.15 7.19 10.03
CA LEU A 87 2.50 7.16 8.61
C LEU A 87 3.67 8.10 8.31
N ASN A 88 4.58 7.68 7.43
CA ASN A 88 5.62 8.55 6.86
C ASN A 88 5.12 9.10 5.52
N TYR A 89 5.24 10.40 5.33
CA TYR A 89 4.78 11.05 4.10
C TYR A 89 5.92 11.26 3.13
N VAL A 90 5.71 10.77 1.92
CA VAL A 90 6.58 10.99 0.78
C VAL A 90 5.82 11.90 -0.18
N TYR A 91 6.22 13.15 -0.24
CA TYR A 91 5.60 14.13 -1.11
C TYR A 91 6.10 13.96 -2.55
N CYS A 92 5.19 13.81 -3.51
CA CYS A 92 5.50 13.46 -4.90
C CYS A 92 5.18 14.64 -5.84
N PRO A 93 6.08 15.64 -5.97
CA PRO A 93 5.78 16.88 -6.68
C PRO A 93 5.43 16.66 -8.16
N LYS A 94 4.45 17.39 -8.69
CA LYS A 94 4.10 17.29 -10.11
C LYS A 94 5.31 17.65 -10.99
N LYS A 95 5.60 16.84 -12.01
CA LYS A 95 6.50 17.28 -13.10
C LYS A 95 5.72 18.24 -13.99
N LYS A 96 6.38 19.27 -14.52
CA LYS A 96 5.84 19.99 -15.69
C LYS A 96 5.80 18.97 -16.82
N PRO A 97 4.62 18.61 -17.35
CA PRO A 97 4.53 17.65 -18.43
C PRO A 97 5.25 18.22 -19.65
N LYS A 98 6.16 17.43 -20.26
CA LYS A 98 6.86 17.79 -21.49
C LYS A 98 5.97 17.62 -22.72
N SER A 99 4.81 16.97 -22.58
CA SER A 99 3.79 16.83 -23.62
C SER A 99 2.38 16.72 -23.02
N LEU A 100 1.34 16.93 -23.84
CA LEU A 100 -0.07 16.78 -23.45
C LEU A 100 -0.44 15.37 -22.93
N TRP A 101 0.39 14.37 -23.20
CA TRP A 101 0.13 12.95 -22.91
C TRP A 101 0.88 12.42 -21.69
N GLU A 102 1.77 13.20 -21.08
CA GLU A 102 2.56 12.77 -19.92
C GLU A 102 1.73 12.90 -18.64
N LYS A 103 1.69 11.82 -17.82
CA LYS A 103 1.07 11.85 -16.48
C LYS A 103 1.66 13.01 -15.67
N LYS A 104 0.81 13.73 -14.94
CA LYS A 104 1.20 14.96 -14.23
C LYS A 104 1.95 14.71 -12.91
N ASP A 105 1.82 13.54 -12.30
CA ASP A 105 2.49 13.17 -11.06
C ASP A 105 3.62 12.14 -11.30
N ASN A 106 4.46 12.00 -10.28
CA ASN A 106 5.65 11.14 -10.27
C ASN A 106 5.60 10.14 -9.11
N VAL A 107 4.39 9.81 -8.65
CA VAL A 107 4.14 8.90 -7.52
C VAL A 107 4.78 7.55 -7.80
N ASP A 108 4.48 6.94 -8.95
CA ASP A 108 5.02 5.64 -9.36
C ASP A 108 6.56 5.62 -9.28
N ALA A 109 7.21 6.64 -9.83
CA ALA A 109 8.67 6.75 -9.83
C ALA A 109 9.25 6.94 -8.41
N HIS A 110 8.64 7.79 -7.58
CA HIS A 110 9.09 8.00 -6.20
C HIS A 110 8.90 6.75 -5.36
N LEU A 111 7.80 6.03 -5.55
CA LEU A 111 7.51 4.78 -4.85
C LEU A 111 8.56 3.73 -5.17
N ILE A 112 8.88 3.56 -6.45
CA ILE A 112 9.94 2.63 -6.88
C ILE A 112 11.28 3.02 -6.27
N GLU A 113 11.73 4.26 -6.47
CA GLU A 113 13.03 4.73 -5.99
C GLU A 113 13.18 4.60 -4.46
N LYS A 114 12.17 5.03 -3.69
CA LYS A 114 12.21 4.93 -2.23
C LYS A 114 12.09 3.51 -1.73
N THR A 115 11.31 2.66 -2.40
CA THR A 115 11.24 1.25 -2.02
C THR A 115 12.58 0.55 -2.27
N GLU A 116 13.26 0.83 -3.37
CA GLU A 116 14.61 0.30 -3.63
C GLU A 116 15.63 0.78 -2.59
N GLU A 117 15.58 2.05 -2.19
CA GLU A 117 16.42 2.59 -1.11
C GLU A 117 16.14 1.89 0.23
N ILE A 118 14.86 1.69 0.56
CA ILE A 118 14.45 0.96 1.77
C ILE A 118 14.93 -0.49 1.70
N ALA A 119 14.75 -1.18 0.58
CA ALA A 119 15.20 -2.56 0.42
C ALA A 119 16.71 -2.70 0.67
N LYS A 120 17.51 -1.72 0.24
CA LYS A 120 18.96 -1.67 0.52
C LYS A 120 19.25 -1.39 2.00
N ASN A 121 18.61 -0.39 2.59
CA ASN A 121 18.88 0.06 3.97
C ASN A 121 18.33 -0.90 5.04
N TYR A 122 17.28 -1.65 4.71
CA TYR A 122 16.59 -2.58 5.58
C TYR A 122 16.76 -4.03 5.12
N ASN A 123 17.76 -4.33 4.28
CA ASN A 123 18.01 -5.68 3.80
C ASN A 123 18.11 -6.68 4.98
N GLY A 124 17.34 -7.76 4.91
CA GLY A 124 17.22 -8.77 5.98
C GLY A 124 16.48 -8.34 7.26
N LYS A 125 15.97 -7.10 7.34
CA LYS A 125 15.22 -6.59 8.51
C LYS A 125 13.71 -6.68 8.35
N PHE A 126 13.21 -6.82 7.13
CA PHE A 126 11.80 -7.02 6.84
C PHE A 126 11.59 -8.23 5.95
N HIS A 127 10.44 -8.85 6.11
CA HIS A 127 10.10 -10.14 5.50
C HIS A 127 8.94 -9.98 4.54
N TYR A 128 8.09 -8.97 4.74
CA TYR A 128 6.95 -8.67 3.91
C TYR A 128 7.02 -7.24 3.38
N PHE A 129 6.71 -7.06 2.11
CA PHE A 129 6.42 -5.77 1.52
C PHE A 129 4.94 -5.70 1.16
N CYS A 130 4.23 -4.74 1.74
CA CYS A 130 2.83 -4.50 1.42
C CYS A 130 2.67 -3.32 0.47
N LEU A 131 2.26 -3.59 -0.77
CA LEU A 131 1.92 -2.55 -1.73
C LEU A 131 0.42 -2.21 -1.63
N ALA A 132 0.09 -0.98 -1.28
CA ALA A 132 -1.28 -0.50 -1.30
C ALA A 132 -1.66 0.09 -2.68
N SER A 133 -1.58 -0.74 -3.71
CA SER A 133 -1.95 -0.41 -5.09
C SER A 133 -2.24 -1.70 -5.87
N GLY A 134 -3.11 -1.60 -6.87
CA GLY A 134 -3.35 -2.67 -7.82
C GLY A 134 -2.66 -2.47 -9.18
N ASP A 135 -1.91 -1.38 -9.35
CA ASP A 135 -1.24 -1.04 -10.61
C ASP A 135 -0.15 -2.06 -10.94
N ARG A 136 -0.15 -2.54 -12.18
CA ARG A 136 0.81 -3.54 -12.68
C ARG A 136 2.19 -2.96 -12.95
N ASP A 137 2.32 -1.65 -13.07
CA ASP A 137 3.57 -0.98 -13.41
C ASP A 137 4.64 -1.18 -12.33
N TYR A 138 4.23 -1.56 -11.11
CA TYR A 138 5.12 -1.95 -10.01
C TYR A 138 5.67 -3.38 -10.12
N SER A 139 5.25 -4.18 -11.10
CA SER A 139 5.69 -5.59 -11.23
C SER A 139 7.21 -5.78 -11.20
N PRO A 140 8.04 -4.97 -11.90
CA PRO A 140 9.50 -5.12 -11.85
C PRO A 140 10.06 -4.99 -10.43
N LEU A 141 9.63 -3.96 -9.69
CA LEU A 141 10.01 -3.72 -8.30
C LEU A 141 9.63 -4.92 -7.41
N LEU A 142 8.40 -5.41 -7.53
CA LEU A 142 7.91 -6.50 -6.68
C LEU A 142 8.68 -7.80 -6.94
N TRP A 143 9.03 -8.08 -8.19
CA TRP A 143 9.85 -9.24 -8.54
C TRP A 143 11.30 -9.11 -8.10
N GLN A 144 11.84 -7.89 -8.09
CA GLN A 144 13.15 -7.61 -7.54
C GLN A 144 13.16 -7.90 -6.04
N LEU A 145 12.20 -7.34 -5.28
CA LEU A 145 12.07 -7.60 -3.85
C LEU A 145 11.94 -9.10 -3.54
N LYS A 146 11.09 -9.82 -4.27
CA LYS A 146 10.85 -11.24 -4.03
C LYS A 146 12.07 -12.11 -4.33
N ARG A 147 12.81 -11.84 -5.41
CA ARG A 147 13.92 -12.70 -5.86
C ARG A 147 15.26 -12.33 -5.29
N GLU A 148 15.53 -11.03 -5.13
CA GLU A 148 16.85 -10.54 -4.77
C GLU A 148 16.95 -10.22 -3.28
N ALA A 149 15.85 -9.83 -2.64
CA ALA A 149 15.81 -9.49 -1.22
C ALA A 149 15.09 -10.53 -0.35
N ASP A 150 14.61 -11.63 -0.95
CA ASP A 150 13.83 -12.69 -0.26
C ASP A 150 12.62 -12.14 0.52
N VAL A 151 11.92 -11.18 -0.08
CA VAL A 151 10.76 -10.51 0.52
C VAL A 151 9.44 -11.03 -0.03
N GLU A 152 8.53 -11.39 0.86
CA GLU A 152 7.18 -11.80 0.50
C GLU A 152 6.26 -10.61 0.22
N ILE A 153 5.40 -10.72 -0.79
CA ILE A 153 4.60 -9.60 -1.29
C ILE A 153 3.14 -9.70 -0.85
N ALA A 154 2.66 -8.67 -0.16
CA ALA A 154 1.27 -8.50 0.24
C ALA A 154 0.66 -7.30 -0.51
N PHE A 155 -0.67 -7.30 -0.67
CA PHE A 155 -1.38 -6.22 -1.37
C PHE A 155 -2.53 -5.68 -0.54
N ALA A 156 -2.66 -4.35 -0.51
CA ALA A 156 -3.87 -3.68 -0.06
C ALA A 156 -4.48 -2.89 -1.23
N ILE A 157 -5.70 -3.24 -1.64
CA ILE A 157 -6.32 -2.71 -2.86
C ILE A 157 -7.67 -2.10 -2.53
N GLY A 158 -8.07 -1.06 -3.27
CA GLY A 158 -9.35 -0.40 -3.00
C GLY A 158 -10.55 -1.31 -3.28
N SER A 159 -10.48 -2.10 -4.34
CA SER A 159 -11.53 -3.06 -4.74
C SER A 159 -10.95 -4.27 -5.50
N GLU A 160 -11.73 -5.35 -5.61
CA GLU A 160 -11.39 -6.50 -6.44
C GLU A 160 -11.11 -6.13 -7.90
N SER A 161 -11.92 -5.26 -8.49
CA SER A 161 -11.72 -4.79 -9.86
C SER A 161 -10.44 -3.98 -10.07
N SER A 162 -9.86 -3.41 -9.02
CA SER A 162 -8.58 -2.71 -9.12
C SER A 162 -7.37 -3.63 -9.02
N PHE A 163 -7.55 -4.90 -8.65
CA PHE A 163 -6.42 -5.81 -8.58
C PHE A 163 -6.02 -6.28 -9.98
N SER A 164 -4.75 -6.08 -10.34
CA SER A 164 -4.22 -6.62 -11.59
C SER A 164 -4.37 -8.14 -11.66
N LYS A 165 -5.02 -8.63 -12.71
CA LYS A 165 -5.11 -10.07 -13.02
C LYS A 165 -3.74 -10.72 -13.14
N THR A 166 -2.73 -9.95 -13.59
CA THR A 166 -1.35 -10.42 -13.70
C THR A 166 -0.82 -10.88 -12.35
N TYR A 167 -1.07 -10.13 -11.27
CA TYR A 167 -0.61 -10.51 -9.93
C TYR A 167 -1.24 -11.80 -9.41
N ARG A 168 -2.52 -12.06 -9.72
CA ARG A 168 -3.18 -13.32 -9.39
C ARG A 168 -2.59 -14.52 -10.14
N GLN A 169 -2.14 -14.31 -11.38
CA GLN A 169 -1.64 -15.39 -12.24
C GLN A 169 -0.17 -15.70 -12.03
N THR A 170 0.62 -14.75 -11.54
CA THR A 170 2.08 -14.90 -11.42
C THR A 170 2.54 -15.59 -10.14
N GLY A 171 1.65 -15.80 -9.17
CA GLY A 171 2.03 -16.35 -7.85
C GLY A 171 2.92 -15.40 -7.04
N ILE A 172 2.95 -14.11 -7.39
CA ILE A 172 3.77 -13.12 -6.67
C ILE A 172 3.24 -12.88 -5.24
N VAL A 173 1.92 -12.99 -5.08
CA VAL A 173 1.20 -12.78 -3.82
C VAL A 173 1.59 -13.86 -2.80
N ALA A 174 2.03 -13.41 -1.64
CA ALA A 174 2.38 -14.27 -0.53
C ALA A 174 1.13 -14.85 0.15
N ARG A 175 1.34 -15.89 0.96
CA ARG A 175 0.28 -16.50 1.77
C ARG A 175 0.48 -16.19 3.25
N HIS A 176 -0.62 -16.04 3.96
CA HIS A 176 -0.61 -15.80 5.39
C HIS A 176 -0.02 -17.01 6.13
N PRO A 177 0.91 -16.81 7.07
CA PRO A 177 1.65 -17.90 7.72
C PRO A 177 0.83 -18.79 8.67
N ILE A 178 -0.48 -18.54 8.82
CA ILE A 178 -1.34 -19.23 9.80
C ILE A 178 -2.52 -19.87 9.07
N ASN A 179 -3.32 -19.08 8.37
CA ASN A 179 -4.52 -19.57 7.69
C ASN A 179 -4.28 -19.91 6.21
N ASN A 180 -3.08 -19.65 5.67
CA ASN A 180 -2.68 -19.94 4.29
C ASN A 180 -3.50 -19.22 3.20
N GLU A 181 -4.28 -18.21 3.58
CA GLU A 181 -5.00 -17.33 2.64
C GLU A 181 -4.01 -16.40 1.91
N GLU A 182 -4.36 -15.95 0.71
CA GLU A 182 -3.56 -14.95 0.01
C GLU A 182 -3.53 -13.64 0.80
N LEU A 183 -2.35 -13.01 0.88
CA LEU A 183 -2.18 -11.71 1.52
C LEU A 183 -2.67 -10.59 0.61
N VAL A 184 -3.99 -10.54 0.43
CA VAL A 184 -4.72 -9.49 -0.29
C VAL A 184 -5.80 -8.91 0.61
N HIS A 185 -5.70 -7.62 0.88
CA HIS A 185 -6.66 -6.86 1.66
C HIS A 185 -7.48 -5.92 0.79
N TYR A 186 -8.79 -5.88 1.03
CA TYR A 186 -9.70 -4.92 0.39
C TYR A 186 -9.94 -3.75 1.34
N PHE A 187 -9.41 -2.59 0.97
CA PHE A 187 -9.45 -1.36 1.76
C PHE A 187 -10.87 -0.81 1.90
N SER A 188 -11.68 -0.93 0.83
CA SER A 188 -13.09 -0.59 0.92
C SER A 188 -13.90 -1.71 1.59
N THR A 189 -15.01 -1.34 2.23
CA THR A 189 -15.90 -2.25 2.96
C THR A 189 -16.76 -3.15 2.06
N ARG A 190 -16.80 -2.90 0.74
CA ARG A 190 -17.60 -3.69 -0.19
C ARG A 190 -16.71 -4.67 -0.94
N LYS A 191 -16.75 -5.94 -0.53
CA LYS A 191 -16.20 -7.06 -1.32
C LYS A 191 -17.03 -7.33 -2.59
N ASP A 192 -18.21 -6.72 -2.73
CA ASP A 192 -19.30 -7.27 -3.55
C ASP A 192 -19.80 -6.35 -4.70
N ILE A 193 -18.92 -5.55 -5.32
CA ILE A 193 -19.23 -4.87 -6.59
C ILE A 193 -18.02 -5.01 -7.52
#